data_AF-A0A2J6X6D5-F1
#
_entry.id   AF-A0A2J6X6D5-F1
#
_cell.length_a   1.000
_cell.length_b   1.000
_cell.length_c   1.000
_cell.angle_alpha   90.00
_cell.angle_beta   90.00
_cell.angle_gamma   90.00
#
_symmetry.space_group_name_H-M   'P 1'
#
loop_
_entity.id
_entity.type
_entity.pdbx_description
1 polymer ?
#
loop_
_entity_poly.entity_id
_entity_poly.type
_entity_poly.pdbx_seq_one_letter_code
_entity_poly.pdbx_strand_id
1 'polypeptide(L)'
;MTSQVRVSPSLSLTDFWWLLPGLGLVVLMTGAVVRSLAESGWANGLSILPVVAGMAFVVGLVLALWQRLSNWAAHAVALVVGWVWIVQQVGPLLDERLVSWRDRAVELTIRLISWGRVLASGGRGEDIVLFVVALALLCWWLMYLTVWTVVRQQRLWLMIIANGVVFLVNYTYVLPKPDLEAIVFITGSLLLLVYQHVMQRRTVWEAQQISYPDLLPLQAMWSATIVGVVLIAGTAVLPAQIPPDQANQTWEMIRAPFRAVRAAWEDAFSTI
;
A
#
# COMPACT_ATOMS: atom_id res chain seq x y z
N MET A 1 -12.10 8.64 -45.05
CA MET A 1 -11.23 9.63 -44.37
C MET A 1 -11.33 9.41 -42.87
N THR A 2 -10.45 8.59 -42.32
CA THR A 2 -10.38 8.26 -40.89
C THR A 2 -9.21 9.04 -40.29
N SER A 3 -9.50 10.21 -39.71
CA SER A 3 -8.51 10.95 -38.94
C SER A 3 -8.30 10.22 -37.61
N GLN A 4 -7.35 9.29 -37.62
CA GLN A 4 -6.70 8.75 -36.42
C GLN A 4 -6.04 9.94 -35.68
N VAL A 5 -6.75 10.55 -34.75
CA VAL A 5 -6.15 11.47 -33.78
C VAL A 5 -5.33 10.62 -32.83
N ARG A 6 -4.08 10.37 -33.22
CA ARG A 6 -3.07 9.80 -32.35
C ARG A 6 -2.70 10.90 -31.35
N VAL A 7 -3.44 10.97 -30.25
CA VAL A 7 -3.06 11.82 -29.11
C VAL A 7 -1.83 11.18 -28.49
N SER A 8 -0.64 11.65 -28.86
CA SER A 8 0.54 11.51 -28.02
C SER A 8 0.83 12.86 -27.40
N PRO A 9 0.45 13.11 -26.14
CA PRO A 9 1.07 14.17 -25.40
C PRO A 9 2.26 13.55 -24.66
N SER A 10 3.47 13.96 -25.05
CA SER A 10 4.51 14.18 -24.05
C SER A 10 3.85 14.87 -22.85
N LEU A 11 3.94 14.28 -21.65
CA LEU A 11 3.44 14.88 -20.42
C LEU A 11 3.78 16.37 -20.41
N SER A 12 2.77 17.20 -20.61
CA SER A 12 2.96 18.65 -20.51
C SER A 12 3.29 18.96 -19.04
N LEU A 13 4.09 19.99 -18.78
CA LEU A 13 4.35 20.42 -17.39
C LEU A 13 3.03 20.68 -16.64
N THR A 14 2.01 21.12 -17.37
CA THR A 14 0.62 21.28 -16.88
C THR A 14 0.00 19.99 -16.40
N ASP A 15 0.23 18.83 -17.03
CA ASP A 15 -0.31 17.54 -16.58
C ASP A 15 0.39 17.01 -15.32
N PHE A 16 1.68 17.35 -15.13
CA PHE A 16 2.44 16.88 -13.97
C PHE A 16 1.91 17.46 -12.65
N TRP A 17 1.51 18.73 -12.63
CA TRP A 17 0.93 19.37 -11.44
C TRP A 17 -0.35 18.69 -10.96
N TRP A 18 -1.13 18.09 -11.86
CA TRP A 18 -2.34 17.35 -11.52
C TRP A 18 -2.05 16.01 -10.84
N LEU A 19 -0.85 15.45 -11.02
CA LEU A 19 -0.43 14.19 -10.38
C LEU A 19 0.05 14.39 -8.95
N LEU A 20 0.57 15.57 -8.60
CA LEU A 20 1.19 15.83 -7.30
C LEU A 20 0.27 15.52 -6.11
N PRO A 21 -1.02 15.91 -6.09
CA PRO A 21 -1.89 15.59 -4.98
C PRO A 21 -2.09 14.07 -4.83
N GLY A 22 -2.27 13.36 -5.94
CA GLY A 22 -2.36 11.89 -5.95
C GLY A 22 -1.09 11.24 -5.42
N LEU A 23 0.09 11.69 -5.85
CA LEU A 23 1.38 11.18 -5.37
C LEU A 23 1.59 11.44 -3.87
N GLY A 24 1.24 12.64 -3.39
CA GLY A 24 1.29 12.98 -1.97
C GLY A 24 0.37 12.07 -1.14
N LEU A 25 -0.84 11.80 -1.63
CA LEU A 25 -1.78 10.88 -0.99
C LEU A 25 -1.29 9.42 -0.98
N VAL A 26 -0.57 8.96 -2.01
CA VAL A 26 0.10 7.65 -2.00
C VAL A 26 1.15 7.59 -0.91
N VAL A 27 1.97 8.64 -0.77
CA VAL A 27 2.97 8.73 0.31
C VAL A 27 2.30 8.69 1.67
N LEU A 28 1.20 9.42 1.89
CA LEU A 28 0.47 9.36 3.15
C LEU A 28 -0.14 7.98 3.41
N MET A 29 -0.91 7.45 2.46
CA MET A 29 -1.64 6.20 2.62
C MET A 29 -0.69 5.00 2.76
N THR A 30 0.15 4.75 1.76
CA THR A 30 1.07 3.60 1.77
C THR A 30 2.22 3.81 2.74
N GLY A 31 2.69 5.06 2.92
CA GLY A 31 3.71 5.37 3.92
C GLY A 31 3.25 5.10 5.35
N ALA A 32 1.97 5.33 5.67
CA ALA A 32 1.41 4.94 6.98
C ALA A 32 1.47 3.42 7.20
N VAL A 33 1.17 2.62 6.17
CA VAL A 33 1.29 1.15 6.25
C VAL A 33 2.74 0.72 6.44
N VAL A 34 3.66 1.29 5.67
CA VAL A 34 5.09 0.98 5.76
C VAL A 34 5.65 1.38 7.12
N ARG A 35 5.26 2.54 7.65
CA ARG A 35 5.67 3.02 8.96
C ARG A 35 5.14 2.13 10.08
N SER A 36 3.86 1.70 10.01
CA SER A 36 3.30 0.80 11.02
C SER A 36 3.97 -0.57 11.04
N LEU A 37 4.45 -1.06 9.88
CA LEU A 37 5.27 -2.27 9.80
C LEU A 37 6.71 -2.03 10.32
N ALA A 38 7.29 -0.86 10.06
CA ALA A 38 8.65 -0.53 10.50
C ALA A 38 8.75 -0.42 12.03
N GLU A 39 7.71 0.11 12.67
CA GLU A 39 7.64 0.36 14.11
C GLU A 39 6.95 -0.78 14.88
N SER A 40 6.66 -1.91 14.23
CA SER A 40 5.84 -2.98 14.80
C SER A 40 6.55 -3.85 15.84
N GLY A 41 7.88 -3.86 15.85
CA GLY A 41 8.67 -4.80 16.65
C GLY A 41 8.59 -6.27 16.20
N TRP A 42 8.08 -6.57 14.98
CA TRP A 42 8.05 -7.96 14.46
C TRP A 42 9.44 -8.58 14.33
N ALA A 43 10.44 -7.77 14.00
CA ALA A 43 11.81 -8.19 13.77
C ALA A 43 12.78 -7.03 13.99
N ASN A 44 14.01 -7.36 14.39
CA ASN A 44 15.10 -6.40 14.34
C ASN A 44 15.44 -6.11 12.87
N GLY A 45 15.60 -4.83 12.51
CA GLY A 45 15.96 -4.41 11.15
C GLY A 45 14.83 -3.91 10.26
N LEU A 46 13.59 -3.79 10.77
CA LEU A 46 12.46 -3.26 10.00
C LEU A 46 12.56 -1.74 9.73
N SER A 47 13.55 -1.06 10.31
CA SER A 47 13.89 0.33 9.99
C SER A 47 14.31 0.55 8.53
N ILE A 48 14.61 -0.52 7.78
CA ILE A 48 14.90 -0.42 6.34
C ILE A 48 13.64 -0.24 5.49
N LEU A 49 12.44 -0.59 5.98
CA LEU A 49 11.22 -0.59 5.18
C LEU A 49 10.87 0.79 4.59
N PRO A 50 10.98 1.92 5.33
CA PRO A 50 10.71 3.25 4.79
C PRO A 50 11.65 3.65 3.65
N VAL A 51 12.95 3.35 3.75
CA VAL A 51 13.91 3.68 2.68
C VAL A 51 13.72 2.80 1.45
N VAL A 52 13.31 1.54 1.63
CA VAL A 52 12.93 0.64 0.53
C VAL A 52 11.67 1.16 -0.17
N ALA A 53 10.64 1.55 0.58
CA ALA A 53 9.43 2.13 0.02
C ALA A 53 9.71 3.47 -0.68
N GLY A 54 10.54 4.33 -0.11
CA GLY A 54 10.93 5.60 -0.75
C GLY A 54 11.60 5.39 -2.12
N MET A 55 12.48 4.41 -2.24
CA MET A 55 13.07 4.05 -3.54
C MET A 55 12.04 3.43 -4.49
N ALA A 56 11.14 2.59 -3.98
CA ALA A 56 10.04 2.03 -4.77
C ALA A 56 9.09 3.11 -5.32
N PHE A 57 8.87 4.19 -4.58
CA PHE A 57 8.11 5.35 -5.04
C PHE A 57 8.79 6.03 -6.23
N VAL A 58 10.09 6.30 -6.12
CA VAL A 58 10.88 6.93 -7.19
C VAL A 58 10.90 6.05 -8.44
N VAL A 59 11.20 4.76 -8.28
CA VAL A 59 11.21 3.79 -9.39
C VAL A 59 9.83 3.64 -10.00
N GLY A 60 8.78 3.56 -9.18
CA GLY A 60 7.38 3.52 -9.64
C GLY A 60 7.02 4.74 -10.47
N LEU A 61 7.41 5.93 -10.03
CA LEU A 61 7.15 7.17 -10.76
C LEU A 61 7.89 7.18 -12.10
N VAL A 62 9.20 6.90 -12.10
CA VAL A 62 10.02 6.89 -13.31
C VAL A 62 9.48 5.89 -14.33
N LEU A 63 9.21 4.64 -13.92
CA LEU A 63 8.73 3.60 -14.83
C LEU A 63 7.28 3.86 -15.29
N ALA A 64 6.42 4.41 -14.43
CA ALA A 64 5.06 4.74 -14.80
C ALA A 64 5.01 5.88 -15.83
N LEU A 65 5.88 6.88 -15.72
CA LEU A 65 6.00 7.97 -16.70
C LEU A 65 6.66 7.51 -18.01
N TRP A 66 7.42 6.41 -17.99
CA TRP A 66 8.08 5.87 -19.18
C TRP A 66 7.10 5.12 -20.10
N GLN A 67 6.42 5.86 -20.99
CA GLN A 67 5.40 5.31 -21.88
C GLN A 67 5.90 4.31 -22.94
N ARG A 68 7.19 4.40 -23.34
CA ARG A 68 7.78 3.48 -24.34
C ARG A 68 8.02 2.06 -23.81
N LEU A 69 8.08 1.90 -22.48
CA LEU A 69 8.33 0.61 -21.86
C LEU A 69 7.01 -0.17 -21.75
N SER A 70 7.01 -1.43 -22.16
CA SER A 70 5.85 -2.30 -21.98
C SER A 70 5.56 -2.52 -20.49
N ASN A 71 4.30 -2.77 -20.13
CA ASN A 71 3.93 -2.96 -18.73
C ASN A 71 4.71 -4.12 -18.07
N TRP A 72 4.84 -5.25 -18.78
CA TRP A 72 5.59 -6.39 -18.27
C TRP A 72 7.08 -6.07 -18.08
N ALA A 73 7.70 -5.37 -19.04
CA ALA A 73 9.10 -4.95 -18.89
C ALA A 73 9.28 -3.98 -17.72
N ALA A 74 8.35 -3.06 -17.49
CA ALA A 74 8.40 -2.16 -16.33
C ALA A 74 8.37 -2.94 -15.01
N HIS A 75 7.48 -3.92 -14.87
CA HIS A 75 7.42 -4.76 -13.68
C HIS A 75 8.68 -5.62 -13.49
N ALA A 76 9.25 -6.14 -14.58
CA ALA A 76 10.51 -6.89 -14.54
C ALA A 76 11.69 -6.00 -14.09
N VAL A 77 11.78 -4.79 -14.62
CA VAL A 77 12.80 -3.80 -14.20
C VAL A 77 12.60 -3.42 -12.73
N ALA A 78 11.36 -3.17 -12.30
CA ALA A 78 11.05 -2.87 -10.90
C ALA A 78 11.46 -4.00 -9.96
N LEU A 79 11.26 -5.27 -10.36
CA LEU A 79 11.71 -6.43 -9.60
C LEU A 79 13.24 -6.46 -9.44
N VAL A 80 13.97 -6.27 -10.55
CA VAL A 80 15.45 -6.29 -10.54
C VAL A 80 16.01 -5.15 -9.71
N VAL A 81 15.53 -3.92 -9.92
CA VAL A 81 15.98 -2.75 -9.16
C VAL A 81 15.61 -2.88 -7.68
N GLY A 82 14.42 -3.39 -7.38
CA GLY A 82 13.97 -3.65 -6.01
C GLY A 82 14.86 -4.67 -5.31
N TRP A 83 15.19 -5.77 -5.98
CA TRP A 83 16.10 -6.76 -5.44
C TRP A 83 17.49 -6.17 -5.16
N VAL A 84 18.06 -5.44 -6.12
CA VAL A 84 19.36 -4.78 -5.95
C VAL A 84 19.36 -3.83 -4.75
N TRP A 85 18.30 -3.01 -4.63
CA TRP A 85 18.16 -2.07 -3.53
C TRP A 85 18.00 -2.75 -2.18
N ILE A 86 17.15 -3.78 -2.07
CA ILE A 86 16.90 -4.50 -0.82
C ILE A 86 18.17 -5.21 -0.33
N VAL A 87 18.92 -5.87 -1.21
CA VAL A 87 20.21 -6.50 -0.85
C VAL A 87 21.18 -5.47 -0.28
N GLN A 88 21.21 -4.26 -0.84
CA GLN A 88 22.04 -3.18 -0.32
C GLN A 88 21.62 -2.76 1.10
N GLN A 89 20.31 -2.61 1.34
CA GLN A 89 19.77 -2.15 2.63
C GLN A 89 19.85 -3.21 3.74
N VAL A 90 19.87 -4.49 3.39
CA VAL A 90 19.93 -5.60 4.36
C VAL A 90 21.34 -5.82 4.92
N GLY A 91 22.38 -5.22 4.31
CA GLY A 91 23.78 -5.35 4.74
C GLY A 91 24.02 -5.26 6.26
N PRO A 92 23.48 -4.26 6.97
CA PRO A 92 23.65 -4.14 8.43
C PRO A 92 23.05 -5.27 9.27
N LEU A 93 22.22 -6.14 8.69
CA LEU A 93 21.61 -7.30 9.35
C LEU A 93 22.40 -8.59 9.13
N LEU A 94 23.44 -8.52 8.29
CA LEU A 94 24.31 -9.64 7.95
C LEU A 94 25.65 -9.51 8.69
N ASP A 95 26.50 -10.54 8.57
CA ASP A 95 27.87 -10.51 9.12
C ASP A 95 28.64 -9.30 8.58
N GLU A 96 29.28 -8.54 9.47
CA GLU A 96 30.05 -7.32 9.15
C GLU A 96 31.19 -7.57 8.15
N ARG A 97 31.65 -8.83 8.05
CA ARG A 97 32.67 -9.25 7.07
C ARG A 97 32.15 -9.24 5.63
N LEU A 98 30.83 -9.22 5.42
CA LEU A 98 30.19 -9.19 4.10
C LEU A 98 30.12 -7.75 3.57
N VAL A 99 31.28 -7.26 3.12
CA VAL A 99 31.45 -5.86 2.69
C VAL A 99 30.83 -5.61 1.31
N SER A 100 30.98 -6.55 0.37
CA SER A 100 30.51 -6.33 -1.00
C SER A 100 29.03 -6.65 -1.18
N TRP A 101 28.38 -5.96 -2.13
CA TRP A 101 26.99 -6.26 -2.51
C TRP A 101 26.83 -7.72 -2.95
N ARG A 102 27.82 -8.25 -3.69
CA ARG A 102 27.82 -9.64 -4.15
C ARG A 102 27.80 -10.62 -2.97
N ASP A 103 28.60 -10.38 -1.94
CA ASP A 103 28.67 -11.27 -0.78
C ASP A 103 27.32 -11.32 -0.07
N ARG A 104 26.66 -10.16 0.11
CA ARG A 104 25.32 -10.06 0.69
C ARG A 104 24.27 -10.79 -0.15
N ALA A 105 24.32 -10.64 -1.48
CA ALA A 105 23.41 -11.35 -2.39
C ALA A 105 23.59 -12.87 -2.32
N VAL A 106 24.84 -13.33 -2.28
CA VAL A 106 25.19 -14.75 -2.15
C VAL A 106 24.71 -15.30 -0.81
N GLU A 107 24.96 -14.59 0.29
CA GLU A 107 24.50 -14.98 1.63
C GLU A 107 22.98 -15.12 1.70
N LEU A 108 22.23 -14.14 1.18
CA LEU A 108 20.76 -14.21 1.12
C LEU A 108 20.27 -15.39 0.26
N THR A 109 20.98 -15.71 -0.82
CA THR A 109 20.66 -16.87 -1.66
C THR A 109 20.90 -18.18 -0.92
N ILE A 110 22.01 -18.30 -0.18
CA ILE A 110 22.33 -19.48 0.65
C ILE A 110 21.26 -19.67 1.73
N ARG A 111 20.86 -18.59 2.42
CA ARG A 111 19.79 -18.61 3.42
C ARG A 111 18.48 -19.09 2.81
N LEU A 112 18.09 -18.53 1.66
CA LEU A 112 16.86 -18.89 0.98
C LEU A 112 16.82 -20.37 0.57
N ILE A 113 17.92 -20.89 -0.01
CA ILE A 113 18.05 -22.31 -0.39
C ILE A 113 18.00 -23.22 0.86
N SER A 114 18.63 -22.80 1.95
CA SER A 114 18.66 -23.56 3.21
C SER A 114 17.29 -23.60 3.88
N TRP A 115 16.62 -22.45 3.96
CA TRP A 115 15.25 -22.35 4.44
C TRP A 115 14.28 -23.22 3.62
N GLY A 116 14.38 -23.18 2.29
CA GLY A 116 13.57 -24.04 1.41
C GLY A 116 13.78 -25.53 1.64
N ARG A 117 15.03 -25.96 1.88
CA ARG A 117 15.33 -27.37 2.23
C ARG A 117 14.73 -27.78 3.56
N VAL A 118 14.79 -26.91 4.58
CA VAL A 118 14.19 -27.18 5.91
C VAL A 118 12.68 -27.37 5.80
N LEU A 119 12.01 -26.51 5.03
CA LEU A 119 10.57 -26.65 4.78
C LEU A 119 10.23 -27.94 4.05
N ALA A 120 11.01 -28.31 3.03
CA ALA A 120 10.79 -29.56 2.28
C ALA A 120 10.96 -30.81 3.15
N SER A 121 11.77 -30.75 4.21
CA SER A 121 11.91 -31.82 5.19
C SER A 121 10.86 -31.80 6.32
N GLY A 122 9.84 -30.94 6.25
CA GLY A 122 8.80 -30.82 7.26
C GLY A 122 9.22 -30.04 8.52
N GLY A 123 10.38 -29.38 8.49
CA GLY A 123 10.85 -28.50 9.55
C GLY A 123 10.23 -27.10 9.47
N ARG A 124 10.33 -26.32 10.55
CA ARG A 124 9.99 -24.89 10.55
C ARG A 124 11.28 -24.09 10.39
N GLY A 125 11.49 -23.53 9.20
CA GLY A 125 12.63 -22.65 8.95
C GLY A 125 12.35 -21.26 9.50
N GLU A 126 13.01 -20.88 10.60
CA GLU A 126 12.98 -19.52 11.13
C GLU A 126 14.26 -18.78 10.71
N ASP A 127 14.14 -17.79 9.84
CA ASP A 127 15.23 -16.87 9.50
C ASP A 127 14.70 -15.43 9.51
N ILE A 128 15.16 -14.66 10.49
CA ILE A 128 14.71 -13.28 10.72
C ILE A 128 15.09 -12.35 9.56
N VAL A 129 16.24 -12.57 8.92
CA VAL A 129 16.70 -11.74 7.81
C VAL A 129 15.83 -12.00 6.59
N LEU A 130 15.51 -13.27 6.30
CA LEU A 130 14.58 -13.61 5.22
C LEU A 130 13.17 -13.04 5.47
N PHE A 131 12.71 -13.00 6.72
CA PHE A 131 11.46 -12.34 7.08
C PHE A 131 11.50 -10.83 6.81
N VAL A 132 12.58 -10.13 7.21
CA VAL A 132 12.78 -8.70 6.90
C VAL A 132 12.81 -8.46 5.39
N VAL A 133 13.51 -9.30 4.62
CA VAL A 133 13.55 -9.25 3.15
C VAL A 133 12.15 -9.43 2.54
N ALA A 134 11.35 -10.36 3.06
CA ALA A 134 10.00 -10.59 2.59
C ALA A 134 9.10 -9.36 2.83
N LEU A 135 9.17 -8.76 4.01
CA LEU A 135 8.46 -7.50 4.30
C LEU A 135 8.96 -6.34 3.45
N ALA A 136 10.27 -6.26 3.18
CA ALA A 136 10.84 -5.24 2.30
C ALA A 136 10.32 -5.38 0.87
N LEU A 137 10.23 -6.61 0.35
CA LEU A 137 9.63 -6.90 -0.97
C LEU A 137 8.13 -6.57 -0.99
N LEU A 138 7.39 -6.86 0.07
CA LEU A 138 5.98 -6.49 0.20
C LEU A 138 5.81 -4.97 0.14
N CYS A 139 6.55 -4.21 0.95
CA CYS A 139 6.52 -2.76 0.97
C CYS A 139 6.96 -2.15 -0.38
N TRP A 140 7.97 -2.73 -1.01
CA TRP A 140 8.41 -2.35 -2.36
C TRP A 140 7.26 -2.45 -3.36
N TRP A 141 6.60 -3.61 -3.43
CA TRP A 141 5.51 -3.83 -4.37
C TRP A 141 4.27 -3.01 -4.05
N LEU A 142 3.89 -2.85 -2.77
CA LEU A 142 2.78 -1.98 -2.38
C LEU A 142 2.99 -0.56 -2.86
N MET A 143 4.16 0.03 -2.57
CA MET A 143 4.45 1.41 -2.97
C MET A 143 4.55 1.53 -4.49
N TYR A 144 5.35 0.67 -5.14
CA TYR A 144 5.54 0.69 -6.59
C TYR A 144 4.21 0.56 -7.34
N LEU A 145 3.36 -0.41 -7.00
CA LEU A 145 2.08 -0.64 -7.69
C LEU A 145 1.07 0.48 -7.40
N THR A 146 1.08 1.03 -6.18
CA THR A 146 0.20 2.17 -5.85
C THR A 146 0.59 3.40 -6.67
N VAL A 147 1.88 3.75 -6.76
CA VAL A 147 2.35 4.83 -7.64
C VAL A 147 2.03 4.55 -9.10
N TRP A 148 2.30 3.33 -9.57
CA TRP A 148 2.04 2.92 -10.96
C TRP A 148 0.57 3.10 -11.33
N THR A 149 -0.34 2.64 -10.48
CA THR A 149 -1.79 2.73 -10.73
C THR A 149 -2.30 4.17 -10.67
N VAL A 150 -1.78 5.02 -9.78
CA VAL A 150 -2.14 6.44 -9.73
C VAL A 150 -1.69 7.18 -10.99
N VAL A 151 -0.42 7.02 -11.40
CA VAL A 151 0.14 7.72 -12.56
C VAL A 151 -0.51 7.24 -13.87
N ARG A 152 -0.76 5.93 -14.01
CA ARG A 152 -1.41 5.35 -15.20
C ARG A 152 -2.95 5.38 -15.13
N GLN A 153 -3.53 6.06 -14.13
CA GLN A 153 -4.98 6.18 -13.89
C GLN A 153 -5.75 4.85 -13.95
N GLN A 154 -5.19 3.80 -13.34
CA GLN A 154 -5.77 2.46 -13.31
C GLN A 154 -6.74 2.28 -12.12
N ARG A 155 -7.17 1.03 -11.87
CA ARG A 155 -8.08 0.65 -10.78
C ARG A 155 -7.43 0.79 -9.40
N LEU A 156 -7.36 2.03 -8.90
CA LEU A 156 -6.72 2.38 -7.63
C LEU A 156 -7.35 1.74 -6.40
N TRP A 157 -8.66 1.47 -6.43
CA TRP A 157 -9.37 0.80 -5.34
C TRP A 157 -8.76 -0.55 -4.95
N LEU A 158 -8.17 -1.28 -5.91
CA LEU A 158 -7.45 -2.54 -5.63
C LEU A 158 -6.22 -2.30 -4.76
N MET A 159 -5.49 -1.21 -4.99
CA MET A 159 -4.31 -0.87 -4.20
C MET A 159 -4.68 -0.35 -2.81
N ILE A 160 -5.79 0.37 -2.70
CA ILE A 160 -6.35 0.76 -1.39
C ILE A 160 -6.69 -0.48 -0.58
N ILE A 161 -7.37 -1.47 -1.18
CA ILE A 161 -7.67 -2.75 -0.50
C ILE A 161 -6.39 -3.51 -0.16
N ALA A 162 -5.43 -3.61 -1.07
CA ALA A 162 -4.17 -4.33 -0.81
C ALA A 162 -3.40 -3.72 0.38
N ASN A 163 -3.27 -2.38 0.41
CA ASN A 163 -2.67 -1.67 1.55
C ASN A 163 -3.50 -1.88 2.83
N GLY A 164 -4.83 -1.82 2.73
CA GLY A 164 -5.74 -2.02 3.86
C GLY A 164 -5.69 -3.41 4.46
N VAL A 165 -5.56 -4.46 3.64
CA VAL A 165 -5.38 -5.84 4.11
C VAL A 165 -4.08 -5.96 4.89
N VAL A 166 -2.97 -5.47 4.34
CA VAL A 166 -1.67 -5.51 5.02
C VAL A 166 -1.70 -4.72 6.32
N PHE A 167 -2.29 -3.53 6.31
CA PHE A 167 -2.44 -2.71 7.50
C PHE A 167 -3.30 -3.40 8.56
N LEU A 168 -4.45 -3.97 8.18
CA LEU A 168 -5.37 -4.63 9.11
C LEU A 168 -4.74 -5.87 9.74
N VAL A 169 -3.99 -6.66 8.95
CA VAL A 169 -3.21 -7.79 9.48
C VAL A 169 -2.22 -7.29 10.51
N ASN A 170 -1.41 -6.28 10.21
CA ASN A 170 -0.46 -5.71 11.17
C ASN A 170 -1.16 -5.18 12.42
N TYR A 171 -2.20 -4.37 12.23
CA TYR A 171 -3.00 -3.75 13.30
C TYR A 171 -3.63 -4.79 14.22
N THR A 172 -4.01 -5.97 13.70
CA THR A 172 -4.61 -7.06 14.49
C THR A 172 -3.65 -7.55 15.57
N TYR A 173 -2.38 -7.77 15.21
CA TYR A 173 -1.42 -8.46 16.07
C TYR A 173 -0.48 -7.53 16.84
N VAL A 174 -0.19 -6.35 16.32
CA VAL A 174 0.81 -5.46 16.92
C VAL A 174 0.28 -4.75 18.17
N LEU A 175 1.18 -4.50 19.13
CA LEU A 175 0.97 -3.67 20.32
C LEU A 175 2.24 -2.83 20.58
N PRO A 176 2.11 -1.53 20.91
CA PRO A 176 0.87 -0.74 20.96
C PRO A 176 0.21 -0.58 19.58
N LYS A 177 -1.08 -0.23 19.56
CA LYS A 177 -1.81 -0.08 18.30
C LYS A 177 -1.33 1.17 17.54
N PRO A 178 -1.07 1.07 16.22
CA PRO A 178 -0.61 2.19 15.40
C PRO A 178 -1.81 3.07 14.99
N ASP A 179 -2.43 3.72 15.97
CA ASP A 179 -3.68 4.48 15.81
C ASP A 179 -3.49 5.71 14.91
N LEU A 180 -2.34 6.38 15.01
CA LEU A 180 -2.00 7.51 14.16
C LEU A 180 -1.90 7.06 12.69
N GLU A 181 -1.17 5.97 12.43
CA GLU A 181 -1.04 5.39 11.11
C GLU A 181 -2.40 4.91 10.58
N ALA A 182 -3.30 4.41 11.45
CA ALA A 182 -4.66 4.05 11.06
C ALA A 182 -5.46 5.26 10.57
N ILE A 183 -5.43 6.37 11.30
CA ILE A 183 -6.10 7.62 10.91
C ILE A 183 -5.52 8.13 9.59
N VAL A 184 -4.18 8.22 9.48
CA VAL A 184 -3.51 8.68 8.26
C VAL A 184 -3.83 7.77 7.06
N PHE A 185 -3.85 6.45 7.26
CA PHE A 185 -4.21 5.49 6.22
C PHE A 185 -5.66 5.67 5.75
N ILE A 186 -6.63 5.79 6.67
CA ILE A 186 -8.05 5.95 6.33
C ILE A 186 -8.28 7.28 5.62
N THR A 187 -7.77 8.38 6.17
CA THR A 187 -7.90 9.71 5.56
C THR A 187 -7.22 9.75 4.20
N GLY A 188 -6.00 9.23 4.09
CA GLY A 188 -5.26 9.12 2.83
C GLY A 188 -6.03 8.32 1.78
N SER A 189 -6.59 7.17 2.16
CA SER A 189 -7.39 6.30 1.27
C SER A 189 -8.64 7.00 0.74
N LEU A 190 -9.40 7.67 1.62
CA LEU A 190 -10.62 8.37 1.24
C LEU A 190 -10.33 9.54 0.29
N LEU A 191 -9.32 10.36 0.62
CA LEU A 191 -8.91 11.46 -0.25
C LEU A 191 -8.37 10.94 -1.59
N LEU A 192 -7.70 9.79 -1.60
CA LEU A 192 -7.20 9.16 -2.81
C LEU A 192 -8.33 8.64 -3.71
N LEU A 193 -9.43 8.16 -3.13
CA LEU A 193 -10.67 7.85 -3.88
C LEU A 193 -11.30 9.11 -4.49
N VAL A 194 -11.39 10.20 -3.72
CA VAL A 194 -11.91 11.48 -4.22
C VAL A 194 -11.05 11.99 -5.37
N TYR A 195 -9.73 11.97 -5.21
CA TYR A 195 -8.78 12.32 -6.25
C TYR A 195 -9.01 11.49 -7.52
N GLN A 196 -9.14 10.16 -7.39
CA GLN A 196 -9.40 9.28 -8.54
C GLN A 196 -10.70 9.64 -9.25
N HIS A 197 -11.76 9.95 -8.50
CA HIS A 197 -13.05 10.36 -9.05
C HIS A 197 -12.95 11.69 -9.81
N VAL A 198 -12.20 12.66 -9.29
CA VAL A 198 -11.93 13.93 -9.99
C VAL A 198 -11.16 13.70 -11.28
N MET A 199 -10.13 12.84 -11.26
CA MET A 199 -9.36 12.51 -12.48
C MET A 199 -10.23 11.84 -13.54
N GLN A 200 -11.13 10.94 -13.16
CA GLN A 200 -12.07 10.32 -14.10
C GLN A 200 -13.01 11.36 -14.71
N ARG A 201 -13.56 12.28 -13.90
CA ARG A 201 -14.44 13.36 -14.39
C ARG A 201 -13.74 14.35 -15.30
N ARG A 202 -12.45 14.63 -15.07
CA ARG A 202 -11.65 15.49 -15.95
C ARG A 202 -11.70 15.03 -17.41
N THR A 203 -11.52 13.73 -17.65
CA THR A 203 -11.57 13.19 -19.03
C THR A 203 -12.91 13.40 -19.72
N VAL A 204 -14.01 13.36 -18.96
CA VAL A 204 -15.37 13.63 -19.46
C VAL A 204 -15.56 15.11 -19.76
N TRP A 205 -15.09 16.00 -18.87
CA TRP A 205 -15.18 17.44 -19.07
C TRP A 205 -14.34 17.93 -20.25
N GLU A 206 -13.14 17.38 -20.44
CA GLU A 206 -12.30 17.66 -21.61
C GLU A 206 -12.99 17.22 -22.90
N ALA A 207 -13.63 16.04 -22.92
CA ALA A 207 -14.41 15.56 -24.06
C ALA A 207 -15.64 16.44 -24.36
N GLN A 208 -16.24 17.04 -23.33
CA GLN A 208 -17.40 17.91 -23.44
C GLN A 208 -17.04 19.40 -23.60
N GLN A 209 -15.74 19.74 -23.67
CA GLN A 209 -15.25 21.12 -23.77
C GLN A 209 -15.77 22.03 -22.64
N ILE A 210 -15.99 21.45 -21.45
CA ILE A 210 -16.43 22.19 -20.26
C ILE A 210 -15.19 22.78 -19.59
N SER A 211 -15.15 24.10 -19.45
CA SER A 211 -14.08 24.79 -18.72
C SER A 211 -14.08 24.41 -17.25
N TYR A 212 -12.90 24.16 -16.69
CA TYR A 212 -12.72 23.85 -15.28
C TYR A 212 -11.52 24.63 -14.68
N PRO A 213 -11.54 24.91 -13.36
CA PRO A 213 -10.40 25.54 -12.67
C PRO A 213 -9.09 24.72 -12.73
N ASP A 214 -7.95 25.40 -12.86
CA ASP A 214 -6.62 24.75 -12.94
C ASP A 214 -6.23 24.00 -11.65
N LEU A 215 -6.73 24.46 -10.50
CA LEU A 215 -6.45 23.87 -9.18
C LEU A 215 -7.57 22.95 -8.68
N LEU A 216 -8.45 22.47 -9.57
CA LEU A 216 -9.58 21.64 -9.19
C LEU A 216 -9.24 20.43 -8.30
N PRO A 217 -8.18 19.65 -8.54
CA PRO A 217 -7.88 18.49 -7.70
C PRO A 217 -7.62 18.91 -6.26
N LEU A 218 -6.85 19.99 -6.08
CA LEU A 218 -6.52 20.52 -4.77
C LEU A 218 -7.78 21.08 -4.09
N GLN A 219 -8.61 21.83 -4.81
CA GLN A 219 -9.86 22.38 -4.29
C GLN A 219 -10.85 21.27 -3.88
N ALA A 220 -11.04 20.26 -4.72
CA ALA A 220 -11.89 19.12 -4.43
C ALA A 220 -11.40 18.32 -3.22
N MET A 221 -10.07 18.14 -3.09
CA MET A 221 -9.46 17.53 -1.91
C MET A 221 -9.70 18.37 -0.66
N TRP A 222 -9.49 19.69 -0.70
CA TRP A 222 -9.82 20.57 0.42
C TRP A 222 -11.29 20.48 0.83
N SER A 223 -12.21 20.49 -0.13
CA SER A 223 -13.63 20.31 0.15
C SER A 223 -13.91 18.95 0.81
N ALA A 224 -13.32 17.87 0.31
CA ALA A 224 -13.47 16.54 0.90
C ALA A 224 -12.87 16.45 2.30
N THR A 225 -11.71 17.07 2.55
CA THR A 225 -11.11 17.18 3.88
C THR A 225 -12.02 17.94 4.83
N ILE A 226 -12.57 19.08 4.42
CA ILE A 226 -13.49 19.87 5.26
C ILE A 226 -14.75 19.05 5.56
N VAL A 227 -15.36 18.41 4.56
CA VAL A 227 -16.53 17.56 4.76
C VAL A 227 -16.20 16.40 5.71
N GLY A 228 -15.04 15.75 5.56
CA GLY A 228 -14.59 14.69 6.44
C GLY A 228 -14.40 15.18 7.89
N VAL A 229 -13.75 16.33 8.08
CA VAL A 229 -13.56 16.95 9.40
C VAL A 229 -14.90 17.32 10.02
N VAL A 230 -15.82 17.90 9.25
CA VAL A 230 -17.17 18.24 9.72
C VAL A 230 -17.96 17.01 10.12
N LEU A 231 -17.87 15.92 9.34
CA LEU A 231 -18.52 14.65 9.70
C LEU A 231 -17.94 14.07 10.99
N ILE A 232 -16.61 14.05 11.13
CA ILE A 232 -15.94 13.57 12.35
C ILE A 232 -16.31 14.46 13.55
N ALA A 233 -16.25 15.78 13.41
CA ALA A 233 -16.68 16.71 14.46
C ALA A 233 -18.16 16.52 14.80
N GLY A 234 -19.01 16.24 13.80
CA GLY A 234 -20.41 15.88 13.98
C GLY A 234 -20.58 14.60 14.80
N THR A 235 -19.70 13.60 14.62
CA THR A 235 -19.72 12.40 15.48
C THR A 235 -19.42 12.69 16.94
N ALA A 236 -18.62 13.73 17.25
CA ALA A 236 -18.36 14.14 18.62
C ALA A 236 -19.61 14.74 19.31
N VAL A 237 -20.60 15.18 18.52
CA VAL A 237 -21.89 15.68 19.01
C VAL A 237 -22.93 14.54 19.13
N LEU A 238 -22.67 13.38 18.53
CA LEU A 238 -23.51 12.20 18.73
C LEU A 238 -23.34 11.68 20.16
N PRO A 239 -24.44 11.32 20.85
CA PRO A 239 -24.35 10.76 22.19
C PRO A 239 -23.57 9.45 22.17
N ALA A 240 -22.33 9.47 22.67
CA ALA A 240 -21.44 8.32 22.77
C ALA A 240 -21.90 7.25 23.78
N GLN A 241 -23.04 7.47 24.43
CA GLN A 241 -23.61 6.57 25.43
C GLN A 241 -24.72 5.73 24.79
N ILE A 242 -24.34 4.84 23.86
CA ILE A 242 -25.20 3.69 23.58
C ILE A 242 -25.11 2.82 24.84
N PRO A 243 -26.21 2.50 25.54
CA PRO A 243 -26.17 1.62 26.69
C PRO A 243 -25.43 0.33 26.33
N PRO A 244 -24.47 -0.14 27.13
CA PRO A 244 -23.62 -1.30 26.82
C PRO A 244 -24.44 -2.52 26.38
N ASP A 245 -25.65 -2.66 26.92
CA ASP A 245 -26.57 -3.76 26.65
C ASP A 245 -27.10 -3.74 25.21
N GLN A 246 -27.44 -2.56 24.67
CA GLN A 246 -27.94 -2.44 23.28
C GLN A 246 -26.81 -2.61 22.26
N ALA A 247 -25.63 -2.09 22.56
CA ALA A 247 -24.44 -2.28 21.72
C ALA A 247 -24.04 -3.76 21.67
N ASN A 248 -24.02 -4.43 22.83
CA ASN A 248 -23.72 -5.85 22.91
C ASN A 248 -24.77 -6.70 22.20
N GLN A 249 -26.07 -6.43 22.35
CA GLN A 249 -27.12 -7.18 21.65
C GLN A 249 -27.02 -7.05 20.12
N THR A 250 -26.79 -5.83 19.62
CA THR A 250 -26.63 -5.58 18.18
C THR A 250 -25.38 -6.27 17.65
N TRP A 251 -24.30 -6.23 18.42
CA TRP A 251 -23.05 -6.91 18.08
C TRP A 251 -23.16 -8.43 18.10
N GLU A 252 -23.89 -8.99 19.08
CA GLU A 252 -24.18 -10.41 19.18
C GLU A 252 -25.06 -10.89 18.01
N MET A 253 -26.04 -10.08 17.57
CA MET A 253 -26.84 -10.35 16.37
C MET A 253 -25.98 -10.40 15.10
N ILE A 254 -25.05 -9.46 14.93
CA ILE A 254 -24.16 -9.42 13.76
C ILE A 254 -23.16 -10.59 13.78
N ARG A 255 -22.68 -10.99 14.96
CA ARG A 255 -21.70 -12.09 15.13
C ARG A 255 -22.31 -13.49 15.15
N ALA A 256 -23.60 -13.63 15.44
CA ALA A 256 -24.30 -14.92 15.49
C ALA A 256 -24.11 -15.77 14.21
N PRO A 257 -24.33 -15.26 12.98
CA PRO A 257 -24.16 -16.07 11.77
C PRO A 257 -22.72 -16.53 11.56
N PHE A 258 -21.73 -15.69 11.87
CA PHE A 258 -20.31 -16.05 11.74
C PHE A 258 -19.88 -17.11 12.76
N ARG A 259 -20.42 -17.08 13.98
CA ARG A 259 -20.18 -18.13 14.98
C ARG A 259 -20.78 -19.47 14.56
N ALA A 260 -21.98 -19.46 13.99
CA ALA A 260 -22.60 -20.67 13.47
C ALA A 260 -21.77 -21.31 12.35
N VAL A 261 -21.26 -20.49 11.42
CA VAL A 261 -20.35 -20.96 10.34
C VAL A 261 -19.04 -21.49 10.91
N ARG A 262 -18.44 -20.78 11.88
CA ARG A 262 -17.21 -21.22 12.54
C ARG A 262 -17.39 -22.55 13.29
N ALA A 263 -18.50 -22.69 14.02
CA ALA A 263 -18.80 -23.92 14.77
C ALA A 263 -19.05 -25.09 13.83
N ALA A 264 -19.78 -24.89 12.73
CA ALA A 264 -19.98 -25.93 11.71
C ALA A 264 -18.66 -26.34 11.03
N TRP A 265 -17.75 -25.38 10.84
CA TRP A 265 -16.40 -25.65 10.33
C TRP A 265 -15.56 -26.42 11.36
N GLU A 266 -15.52 -25.99 12.61
CA GLU A 266 -14.79 -26.68 13.69
C GLU A 266 -15.31 -28.11 13.92
N ASP A 267 -16.62 -28.34 13.84
CA ASP A 267 -17.24 -29.68 13.90
C ASP A 267 -16.78 -30.57 12.73
N ALA A 268 -16.83 -30.03 11.50
CA ALA A 268 -16.41 -30.74 10.29
C ALA A 268 -14.90 -31.11 10.29
N PHE A 269 -14.05 -30.34 10.98
CA PHE A 269 -12.59 -30.56 11.02
C PHE A 269 -12.07 -31.14 12.34
N SER A 270 -12.91 -31.29 13.37
CA SER A 270 -12.55 -31.96 14.63
C SER A 270 -12.84 -33.46 14.61
N THR A 271 -13.56 -33.94 13.60
CA THR A 271 -13.87 -35.36 13.38
C THR A 271 -12.86 -36.06 12.45
N ILE A 272 -11.72 -35.40 12.15
CA ILE A 272 -10.60 -35.91 11.35
C ILE A 272 -9.32 -35.80 12.17
#